data_AF-A0A1V5EBL7-F1
#
_entry.id   AF-A0A1V5EBL7-F1
#
_cell.length_a   1.000
_cell.length_b   1.000
_cell.length_c   1.000
_cell.angle_alpha   90.00
_cell.angle_beta   90.00
_cell.angle_gamma   90.00
#
_symmetry.space_group_name_H-M   'P 1'
#
loop_
_entity.id
_entity.type
_entity.pdbx_description
1 polymer ?
#
loop_
_entity_poly.entity_id
_entity_poly.type
_entity_poly.pdbx_seq_one_letter_code
_entity_poly.pdbx_strand_id
1 'polypeptide(L)'
;MLTIRWSWRIFLLPMLFLFLAQTNAAAFRPAPDVPRISIEQLKAKMDAGENIVIIDMRSDRDYQESNEKIKGAVRISVVELEDSSRALLKGKEIITYCS
;
A
#
# COMPACT_ATOMS: atom_id res chain seq x y z
N MET A 1 -28.94 52.96 -32.76
CA MET A 1 -28.65 52.78 -31.32
C MET A 1 -29.12 51.38 -30.93
N LEU A 2 -28.32 50.35 -31.22
CA LEU A 2 -28.66 48.95 -30.91
C LEU A 2 -28.20 48.66 -29.48
N THR A 3 -29.13 48.54 -28.53
CA THR A 3 -28.81 48.14 -27.17
C THR A 3 -28.59 46.63 -27.15
N ILE A 4 -27.33 46.24 -27.27
CA ILE A 4 -26.88 44.87 -27.03
C ILE A 4 -27.12 44.58 -25.55
N ARG A 5 -28.32 44.08 -25.23
CA ARG A 5 -28.67 43.53 -23.92
C ARG A 5 -27.93 42.20 -23.84
N TRP A 6 -26.65 42.23 -23.47
CA TRP A 6 -25.88 41.05 -23.10
C TRP A 6 -26.54 40.43 -21.88
N SER A 7 -27.53 39.59 -22.16
CA SER A 7 -28.11 38.67 -21.22
C SER A 7 -26.98 37.74 -20.82
N TRP A 8 -26.56 37.84 -19.55
CA TRP A 8 -25.62 36.96 -18.84
C TRP A 8 -25.76 35.47 -19.22
N ARG A 9 -26.94 35.07 -19.69
CA ARG A 9 -27.29 33.79 -20.32
C ARG A 9 -26.40 33.35 -21.49
N ILE A 10 -25.86 34.27 -22.29
CA ILE A 10 -24.98 33.94 -23.43
C ILE A 10 -23.60 33.47 -22.95
N PHE A 11 -23.15 33.92 -21.78
CA PHE A 11 -21.92 33.47 -21.13
C PHE A 11 -22.12 32.24 -20.24
N LEU A 12 -23.34 31.99 -19.74
CA LEU A 12 -23.65 30.83 -18.90
C LEU A 12 -23.59 29.49 -19.64
N LEU A 13 -23.94 29.45 -20.93
CA LEU A 13 -23.94 28.22 -21.73
C LEU A 13 -22.54 27.62 -21.98
N PRO A 14 -21.52 28.37 -22.45
CA PRO A 14 -20.17 27.83 -22.60
C PRO A 14 -19.50 27.55 -21.25
N MET A 15 -19.84 28.31 -20.20
CA MET A 15 -19.34 28.10 -18.84
C MET A 15 -19.89 26.80 -18.21
N LEU A 16 -21.16 26.46 -18.46
CA LEU A 16 -21.77 25.19 -18.06
C LEU A 16 -21.19 24.00 -18.85
N PHE A 17 -20.85 24.21 -20.12
CA PHE A 17 -20.22 23.18 -20.97
C PHE A 17 -18.78 22.85 -20.52
N LEU A 18 -18.01 23.86 -20.07
CA LEU A 18 -16.69 23.64 -19.45
C LEU A 18 -16.75 22.89 -18.12
N PHE A 19 -17.88 22.99 -17.40
CA PHE A 19 -18.06 22.33 -16.10
C PHE A 19 -18.39 20.84 -16.24
N LEU A 20 -19.14 20.46 -17.29
CA LEU A 20 -19.50 19.07 -17.57
C LEU A 20 -18.35 18.25 -18.18
N ALA A 21 -17.32 18.92 -18.71
CA ALA A 21 -16.14 18.27 -19.30
C ALA A 21 -15.14 17.72 -18.26
N GLN A 22 -15.34 17.97 -16.96
CA GLN A 22 -14.48 17.43 -15.90
C GLN A 22 -14.93 16.03 -15.47
N THR A 23 -14.95 15.07 -16.39
CA THR A 23 -15.00 13.66 -16.00
C THR A 23 -13.59 13.24 -15.60
N ASN A 24 -13.26 13.41 -14.33
CA ASN A 24 -12.10 12.74 -13.75
C ASN A 24 -12.39 11.24 -13.73
N ALA A 25 -12.12 10.56 -14.85
CA ALA A 25 -11.94 9.13 -14.84
C ALA A 25 -10.75 8.87 -13.90
N ALA A 26 -11.04 8.47 -12.66
CA ALA A 26 -10.02 7.96 -11.77
C ALA A 26 -9.37 6.76 -12.46
N ALA A 27 -8.26 7.01 -13.16
CA ALA A 27 -7.56 5.98 -13.89
C ALA A 27 -7.13 4.91 -12.89
N PHE A 28 -7.47 3.66 -13.17
CA PHE A 28 -6.95 2.53 -12.43
C PHE A 28 -5.42 2.58 -12.52
N ARG A 29 -4.76 2.90 -11.41
CA ARG A 29 -3.32 2.85 -11.29
C ARG A 29 -2.98 1.45 -10.79
N PRO A 30 -2.34 0.59 -11.60
CA PRO A 30 -1.85 -0.68 -11.08
C PRO A 30 -0.94 -0.37 -9.89
N ALA A 31 -1.08 -1.16 -8.82
CA ALA A 31 -0.16 -1.05 -7.70
C ALA A 31 1.26 -1.27 -8.20
N PRO A 32 2.26 -0.51 -7.72
CA PRO A 32 3.64 -0.78 -8.04
C PRO A 32 4.00 -2.20 -7.60
N ASP A 33 4.90 -2.84 -8.35
CA ASP A 33 5.37 -4.18 -8.03
C ASP A 33 6.05 -4.17 -6.66
N VAL A 34 5.74 -5.15 -5.81
CA VAL A 34 6.27 -5.21 -4.44
C VAL A 34 7.70 -5.77 -4.50
N PRO A 35 8.71 -5.07 -3.95
CA PRO A 35 10.08 -5.57 -3.93
C PRO A 35 10.17 -6.96 -3.30
N ARG A 36 10.92 -7.86 -3.93
CA ARG A 36 11.17 -9.23 -3.42
C ARG A 36 12.65 -9.42 -3.09
N ILE A 37 12.89 -10.25 -2.10
CA ILE A 37 14.22 -10.71 -1.69
C ILE A 37 14.32 -12.21 -1.94
N SER A 38 15.49 -12.69 -2.39
CA SER A 38 15.74 -14.13 -2.52
C SER A 38 16.00 -14.80 -1.17
N ILE A 39 15.94 -16.12 -1.14
CA ILE A 39 16.22 -16.91 0.07
C ILE A 39 17.68 -16.71 0.51
N GLU A 40 18.60 -16.67 -0.44
CA GLU A 40 20.05 -16.50 -0.20
C GLU A 40 20.34 -15.10 0.36
N GLN A 41 19.68 -14.07 -0.19
CA GLN A 41 19.80 -12.70 0.29
C GLN A 41 19.25 -12.55 1.72
N LEU A 42 18.07 -13.13 1.99
CA LEU A 42 17.50 -13.13 3.34
C LEU A 42 18.45 -13.83 4.32
N LYS A 43 18.97 -15.00 3.94
CA LYS A 43 19.92 -15.74 4.77
C LYS A 43 21.20 -14.96 5.04
N ALA A 44 21.75 -14.29 4.02
CA ALA A 44 22.94 -13.45 4.20
C ALA A 44 22.70 -12.30 5.19
N LYS A 45 21.55 -11.62 5.11
CA LYS A 45 21.16 -10.57 6.08
C LYS A 45 21.01 -11.11 7.50
N MET A 46 20.41 -12.30 7.64
CA MET A 46 20.26 -12.98 8.93
C MET A 46 21.63 -13.35 9.54
N ASP A 47 22.52 -13.93 8.72
CA ASP A 47 23.86 -14.34 9.15
C ASP A 47 24.75 -13.12 9.49
N ALA A 48 24.55 -11.99 8.80
CA ALA A 48 25.21 -10.71 9.08
C ALA A 48 24.65 -9.96 10.32
N GLY A 49 23.53 -10.42 10.89
CA GLY A 49 22.88 -9.74 12.02
C GLY A 49 22.30 -8.37 11.66
N GLU A 50 21.87 -8.18 10.40
CA GLU A 50 21.25 -6.93 9.97
C GLU A 50 19.96 -6.63 10.74
N ASN A 51 19.58 -5.35 10.80
CA ASN A 51 18.41 -4.88 11.53
C ASN A 51 17.12 -5.14 10.75
N ILE A 52 16.74 -6.41 10.63
CA ILE A 52 15.57 -6.90 9.90
C ILE A 52 14.50 -7.46 10.84
N VAL A 53 13.24 -7.46 10.38
CA VAL A 53 12.12 -8.16 11.02
C VAL A 53 11.45 -9.04 9.98
N ILE A 54 11.29 -10.32 10.31
CA ILE A 54 10.62 -11.29 9.45
C ILE A 54 9.20 -11.50 9.98
N ILE A 55 8.19 -11.28 9.14
CA ILE A 55 6.78 -11.43 9.51
C ILE A 55 6.17 -12.61 8.75
N ASP A 56 5.64 -13.58 9.50
CA ASP A 56 4.87 -14.70 8.95
C ASP A 56 3.42 -14.27 8.73
N MET A 57 3.04 -14.09 7.46
CA MET A 57 1.70 -13.68 7.04
C MET A 57 0.82 -14.86 6.60
N ARG A 58 1.23 -16.11 6.86
CA ARG A 58 0.42 -17.28 6.52
C ARG A 58 -0.90 -17.29 7.27
N SER A 59 -1.91 -17.95 6.70
CA SER A 59 -3.17 -18.18 7.38
C SER A 59 -2.95 -18.92 8.72
N ASP A 60 -3.87 -18.77 9.68
CA ASP A 60 -3.75 -19.48 10.96
C ASP A 60 -3.60 -20.98 10.74
N ARG A 61 -4.37 -21.53 9.79
CA ARG A 61 -4.27 -22.94 9.41
C ARG A 61 -2.87 -23.31 8.94
N ASP A 62 -2.35 -22.65 7.90
CA ASP A 62 -1.05 -23.00 7.30
C ASP A 62 0.10 -22.83 8.29
N TYR A 63 0.00 -21.82 9.17
CA TYR A 63 0.97 -21.59 10.23
C TYR A 63 0.99 -22.72 11.26
N GLN A 64 -0.20 -23.18 11.69
CA GLN A 64 -0.34 -24.22 12.70
C GLN A 64 -0.01 -25.62 12.14
N GLU A 65 -0.39 -25.88 10.89
CA GLU A 65 -0.11 -27.17 10.21
C GLU A 65 1.37 -27.30 9.81
N SER A 66 2.13 -26.20 9.77
CA SER A 66 3.52 -26.23 9.36
C SER A 66 4.49 -26.56 10.50
N ASN A 67 5.25 -27.64 10.29
CA ASN A 67 6.33 -28.08 11.18
C ASN A 67 7.57 -27.17 11.12
N GLU A 68 7.69 -26.32 10.11
CA GLU A 68 8.86 -25.48 9.86
C GLU A 68 8.49 -24.00 9.80
N LYS A 69 9.33 -23.16 10.40
CA LYS A 69 9.15 -21.71 10.50
C LYS A 69 10.51 -21.04 10.39
N ILE A 70 10.56 -19.86 9.78
CA ILE A 70 11.83 -19.10 9.71
C ILE A 70 12.21 -18.68 11.12
N LYS A 71 13.44 -18.98 11.53
CA LYS A 71 13.93 -18.66 12.87
C LYS A 71 13.88 -17.15 13.12
N GLY A 72 13.25 -16.75 14.23
CA GLY A 72 13.09 -15.33 14.60
C GLY A 72 11.95 -14.62 13.88
N ALA A 73 11.17 -15.31 13.03
CA ALA A 73 9.95 -14.74 12.47
C ALA A 73 8.92 -14.49 13.56
N VAL A 74 8.25 -13.34 13.46
CA VAL A 74 7.15 -12.94 14.35
C VAL A 74 5.82 -13.08 13.64
N ARG A 75 4.79 -13.44 14.39
CA ARG A 75 3.40 -13.39 13.94
C ARG A 75 2.75 -12.21 14.65
N ILE A 76 2.33 -11.21 13.89
CA ILE A 76 1.63 -10.04 14.42
C ILE A 76 0.18 -10.16 13.94
N SER A 77 -0.77 -10.25 14.87
CA SER A 77 -2.19 -10.16 14.51
C SER A 77 -2.45 -8.77 13.92
N VAL A 78 -3.22 -8.69 12.84
CA VAL A 78 -3.65 -7.40 12.23
C VAL A 78 -4.37 -6.52 13.27
N VAL A 79 -4.99 -7.14 14.28
CA VAL A 79 -5.70 -6.46 15.38
C VAL A 79 -4.73 -5.91 16.44
N GLU A 80 -3.50 -6.42 16.53
CA GLU A 80 -2.44 -5.97 17.47
C GLU A 80 -1.49 -4.93 16.83
N LEU A 81 -1.85 -4.38 15.65
CA LEU A 81 -1.08 -3.35 14.96
C LEU A 81 -1.16 -1.95 15.62
N GLU A 82 -1.77 -1.85 16.80
CA GLU A 82 -1.90 -0.61 17.57
C GLU A 82 -0.73 -0.41 18.55
N ASP A 83 -0.02 0.70 18.34
CA ASP A 83 1.11 1.32 19.06
C ASP A 83 2.38 0.50 19.35
N SER A 84 2.26 -0.71 19.89
CA SER A 84 3.42 -1.52 20.32
C SER A 84 4.18 -2.16 19.15
N SER A 85 3.45 -2.61 18.14
CA SER A 85 3.99 -3.15 16.89
C SER A 85 4.62 -2.09 15.98
N ARG A 86 4.14 -0.84 16.01
CA ARG A 86 4.82 0.28 15.31
C ARG A 86 6.22 0.52 15.87
N ALA A 87 6.40 0.42 17.19
CA ALA A 87 7.72 0.56 17.80
C ALA A 87 8.66 -0.59 17.40
N LEU A 88 8.14 -1.82 17.30
CA LEU A 88 8.91 -2.99 16.86
C LEU A 88 9.40 -2.87 15.42
N LEU A 89 8.61 -2.24 14.55
CA LEU A 89 8.88 -2.17 13.11
C LEU A 89 9.65 -0.90 12.69
N LYS A 90 9.73 0.11 13.56
CA LYS A 90 10.33 1.40 13.21
C LYS A 90 11.83 1.27 12.99
N GLY A 91 12.31 1.73 11.83
CA GLY A 91 13.73 1.75 11.49
C GLY A 91 14.35 0.38 11.21
N LYS A 92 13.51 -0.66 11.05
CA LYS A 92 13.93 -2.00 10.64
C LYS A 92 13.44 -2.29 9.23
N GLU A 93 14.19 -3.09 8.48
CA GLU A 93 13.71 -3.63 7.22
C GLU A 93 12.68 -4.73 7.49
N ILE A 94 11.49 -4.61 6.90
CA ILE A 94 10.39 -5.54 7.11
C ILE A 94 10.34 -6.52 5.94
N ILE A 95 10.46 -7.81 6.23
CA ILE A 95 10.42 -8.88 5.26
C ILE A 95 9.23 -9.78 5.59
N THR A 96 8.27 -9.88 4.68
CA THR A 96 7.06 -10.69 4.87
C THR A 96 7.13 -11.96 4.04
N TYR A 97 6.60 -13.06 4.55
CA TYR A 97 6.38 -14.27 3.75
C TYR A 97 4.98 -14.84 3.98
N CYS A 98 4.44 -15.47 2.94
CA CYS A 98 3.15 -16.17 2.95
C CYS A 98 3.29 -17.52 2.23
N SER A 99 2.25 -18.36 2.31
CA SER A 99 2.15 -19.62 1.58
C SER A 99 1.85 -19.39 0.10
#